data_AF-A0A1L8Q2P0-F1
#
_entry.id   AF-A0A1L8Q2P0-F1
#
_cell.length_a   1.000
_cell.length_b   1.000
_cell.length_c   1.000
_cell.angle_alpha   90.00
_cell.angle_beta   90.00
_cell.angle_gamma   90.00
#
_symmetry.space_group_name_H-M   'P 1'
#
loop_
_entity.id
_entity.type
_entity.pdbx_description
1 polymer ?
#
loop_
_entity_poly.entity_id
_entity_poly.type
_entity_poly.pdbx_seq_one_letter_code
_entity_poly.pdbx_strand_id
1 'polypeptide(L)'
;MELVYMDGKKEPYTLSSIVAECTGLQHHTITKTIRKHQARFERFGKVGFKIQAMESGQNTKDYILNEQQATLLVTFLKNTEQVANFKTNLVKAFFEMRDELSKRYLQRELEKPKRKSLTEAIQAWEKAPKHAYSTLTNLLLKGVTGKNKAQLMKERESRNGIDGLTSVELTNYQRLEDMTIAMINLNRGYSEIKELIFKV
;
A
#
# COMPACT_ATOMS: atom_id res chain seq x y z
N MET A 1 12.07 3.52 -15.23
CA MET A 1 12.13 4.43 -14.07
C MET A 1 10.72 4.60 -13.53
N GLU A 2 10.55 4.52 -12.21
CA GLU A 2 9.26 4.73 -11.55
C GLU A 2 9.02 6.24 -11.37
N LEU A 3 7.83 6.74 -11.74
CA LEU A 3 7.53 8.18 -11.72
C LEU A 3 6.93 8.66 -10.41
N VAL A 4 6.23 7.76 -9.71
CA VAL A 4 5.43 8.04 -8.53
C VAL A 4 5.73 6.99 -7.48
N TYR A 5 6.00 7.45 -6.26
CA TYR A 5 6.34 6.63 -5.11
C TYR A 5 5.30 6.80 -4.03
N MET A 6 5.33 5.88 -3.07
CA MET A 6 4.45 5.89 -1.91
C MET A 6 5.16 6.38 -0.66
N ASP A 7 4.60 7.37 0.02
CA ASP A 7 5.16 7.85 1.28
C ASP A 7 4.71 6.98 2.47
N GLY A 8 5.22 7.30 3.67
CA GLY A 8 4.86 6.59 4.91
C GLY A 8 3.39 6.73 5.31
N LYS A 9 2.69 7.76 4.82
CA LYS A 9 1.26 8.00 5.05
C LYS A 9 0.36 7.37 3.99
N LYS A 10 0.97 6.70 3.00
CA LYS A 10 0.29 6.12 1.84
C LYS A 10 -0.32 7.18 0.92
N GLU A 11 0.35 8.30 0.74
CA GLU A 11 0.03 9.26 -0.31
C GLU A 11 1.05 9.13 -1.45
N PRO A 12 0.59 9.12 -2.71
CA PRO A 12 1.48 9.08 -3.86
C PRO A 12 2.19 10.42 -4.02
N TYR A 13 3.49 10.37 -4.32
CA TYR A 13 4.32 11.55 -4.55
C TYR A 13 5.34 11.32 -5.67
N THR A 14 5.84 12.39 -6.26
CA THR A 14 7.00 12.38 -7.14
C THR A 14 8.10 13.30 -6.60
N LEU A 15 9.30 13.19 -7.18
CA LEU A 15 10.46 14.00 -6.80
C LEU A 15 10.78 15.03 -7.88
N SER A 16 11.27 16.19 -7.45
CA SER A 16 11.70 17.23 -8.39
C SER A 16 12.85 16.78 -9.31
N SER A 17 13.71 15.89 -8.83
CA SER A 17 14.77 15.24 -9.62
C SER A 17 14.21 14.40 -10.77
N ILE A 18 13.18 13.60 -10.50
CA ILE A 18 12.51 12.76 -11.49
C ILE A 18 11.82 13.60 -12.56
N VAL A 19 11.13 14.66 -12.14
CA VAL A 19 10.51 15.61 -13.07
C VAL A 19 11.59 16.23 -13.97
N ALA A 20 12.72 16.65 -13.40
CA ALA A 20 13.83 17.23 -14.15
C ALA A 20 14.39 16.26 -15.20
N GLU A 21 14.68 15.02 -14.79
CA GLU A 21 15.19 13.95 -15.65
C GLU A 21 14.23 13.63 -16.79
N CYS A 22 12.95 13.37 -16.48
CA CYS A 22 11.97 12.97 -17.49
C CYS A 22 11.64 14.09 -18.47
N THR A 23 11.74 15.35 -18.05
CA THR A 23 11.48 16.52 -18.90
C THR A 23 12.72 17.04 -19.63
N GLY A 24 13.91 16.48 -19.34
CA GLY A 24 15.18 16.96 -19.88
C GLY A 24 15.56 18.36 -19.39
N LEU A 25 14.95 18.84 -18.32
CA LEU A 25 15.19 20.16 -17.75
C LEU A 25 16.23 20.08 -16.64
N GLN A 26 17.04 21.12 -16.49
CA GLN A 26 17.97 21.23 -15.37
C GLN A 26 17.20 21.22 -14.04
N HIS A 27 17.65 20.43 -13.06
CA HIS A 27 17.02 20.33 -11.74
C HIS A 27 16.89 21.69 -11.05
N HIS A 28 17.88 22.56 -11.23
CA HIS A 28 17.84 23.95 -10.73
C HIS A 28 16.63 24.74 -11.28
N THR A 29 16.24 24.53 -12.54
CA THR A 29 15.08 25.20 -13.16
C THR A 29 13.77 24.77 -12.50
N ILE A 30 13.65 23.48 -12.20
CA ILE A 30 12.49 22.91 -11.51
C ILE A 30 12.41 23.47 -10.08
N THR A 31 13.49 23.38 -9.31
CA THR A 31 13.52 23.86 -7.93
C THR A 31 13.30 25.37 -7.82
N LYS A 32 13.81 26.17 -8.78
CA LYS A 32 13.53 27.61 -8.87
C LYS A 32 12.05 27.88 -9.10
N THR A 33 11.39 27.11 -9.95
CA THR A 33 9.95 27.25 -10.23
C THR A 33 9.11 26.96 -8.97
N ILE A 34 9.46 25.90 -8.24
CA ILE A 34 8.80 25.55 -6.97
C ILE A 34 8.94 26.69 -5.96
N ARG A 35 10.16 27.19 -5.75
CA ARG A 35 10.42 28.30 -4.80
C ARG A 35 9.70 29.59 -5.20
N LYS A 36 9.70 29.93 -6.49
CA LYS A 36 9.01 31.12 -7.01
C LYS A 36 7.51 31.08 -6.75
N HIS A 37 6.91 29.90 -6.84
CA HIS A 37 5.47 29.70 -6.68
C HIS A 37 5.11 28.99 -5.38
N GLN A 38 5.98 29.01 -4.38
CA GLN A 38 5.86 28.23 -3.13
C GLN A 38 4.48 28.35 -2.50
N ALA A 39 3.96 29.57 -2.34
CA ALA A 39 2.65 29.81 -1.75
C ALA A 39 1.48 29.17 -2.53
N ARG A 40 1.62 28.92 -3.85
CA ARG A 40 0.62 28.18 -4.63
C ARG A 40 0.71 26.69 -4.41
N PHE A 41 1.93 26.14 -4.32
CA PHE A 41 2.15 24.74 -4.01
C PHE A 41 1.67 24.40 -2.59
N GLU A 42 1.88 25.32 -1.64
CA GLU A 42 1.47 25.15 -0.24
C GLU A 42 -0.05 25.15 -0.03
N ARG A 43 -0.84 25.63 -1.02
CA ARG A 43 -2.31 25.47 -1.02
C ARG A 43 -2.74 24.00 -1.09
N PHE A 44 -1.88 23.14 -1.64
CA PHE A 44 -2.12 21.72 -1.77
C PHE A 44 -1.37 20.90 -0.71
N GLY A 45 -0.93 21.54 0.38
CA GLY A 45 -0.19 20.92 1.48
C GLY A 45 1.26 21.38 1.57
N LYS A 46 1.92 21.06 2.68
CA LYS A 46 3.30 21.48 2.95
C LYS A 46 4.26 20.90 1.91
N VAL A 47 5.07 21.76 1.29
CA VAL A 47 6.12 21.32 0.36
C VAL A 47 7.33 20.83 1.15
N GLY A 48 7.55 19.51 1.14
CA GLY A 48 8.71 18.87 1.75
C GLY A 48 9.91 18.78 0.80
N PHE A 49 11.10 18.51 1.34
CA PHE A 49 12.27 18.18 0.55
C PHE A 49 13.22 17.24 1.31
N LYS A 50 14.02 16.48 0.58
CA LYS A 50 15.19 15.75 1.08
C LYS A 50 16.46 16.50 0.69
N ILE A 51 17.49 16.41 1.53
CA ILE A 51 18.82 16.93 1.19
C ILE A 51 19.54 15.82 0.42
N GLN A 52 20.03 16.12 -0.77
CA GLN A 52 20.88 15.25 -1.57
C GLN A 52 22.28 15.85 -1.64
N ALA A 53 23.28 15.07 -1.21
CA ALA A 53 24.67 15.41 -1.38
C ALA A 53 25.06 15.22 -2.85
N MET A 54 25.72 16.21 -3.44
CA MET A 54 26.29 16.15 -4.78
C MET A 54 27.76 15.76 -4.71
N GLU A 55 28.28 15.21 -5.82
CA GLU A 55 29.71 14.85 -5.97
C GLU A 55 30.64 16.06 -5.76
N SER A 56 30.17 17.27 -6.03
CA SER A 56 30.88 18.52 -5.80
C SER A 56 30.98 18.94 -4.32
N GLY A 57 30.44 18.15 -3.39
CA GLY A 57 30.35 18.48 -1.96
C GLY A 57 29.23 19.47 -1.61
N GLN A 58 28.46 19.94 -2.60
CA GLN A 58 27.30 20.81 -2.37
C GLN A 58 26.05 19.99 -2.07
N ASN A 59 25.12 20.59 -1.32
CA ASN A 59 23.83 19.99 -1.01
C ASN A 59 22.73 20.61 -1.87
N THR A 60 21.95 19.77 -2.57
CA THR A 60 20.73 20.20 -3.27
C THR A 60 19.48 19.76 -2.51
N LYS A 61 18.39 20.50 -2.72
CA LYS A 61 17.06 20.13 -2.19
C LYS A 61 16.30 19.39 -3.27
N ASP A 62 15.97 18.13 -3.01
CA ASP A 62 15.04 17.38 -3.84
C ASP A 62 13.64 17.44 -3.22
N TYR A 63 12.75 18.18 -3.86
CA TYR A 63 11.41 18.43 -3.37
C TYR A 63 10.52 17.20 -3.56
N ILE A 64 9.71 16.92 -2.54
CA ILE A 64 8.69 15.88 -2.53
C ILE A 64 7.37 16.55 -2.89
N LEU A 65 6.75 16.11 -3.99
CA LEU A 65 5.54 16.72 -4.54
C LEU A 65 4.41 15.69 -4.56
N ASN A 66 3.30 15.99 -3.90
CA ASN A 66 2.08 15.18 -4.06
C ASN A 66 1.48 15.36 -5.47
N GLU A 67 0.43 14.60 -5.77
CA GLU A 67 -0.25 14.63 -7.08
C GLU A 67 -0.63 16.04 -7.53
N GLN A 68 -1.26 16.83 -6.66
CA GLN A 68 -1.73 18.18 -7.00
C GLN A 68 -0.56 19.15 -7.22
N GLN A 69 0.47 19.06 -6.40
CA GLN A 69 1.70 19.85 -6.53
C GLN A 69 2.45 19.49 -7.82
N ALA A 70 2.59 18.21 -8.14
CA ALA A 70 3.22 17.75 -9.38
C ALA A 70 2.43 18.19 -10.62
N THR A 71 1.10 18.11 -10.55
CA THR A 71 0.18 18.59 -11.60
C THR A 71 0.34 20.10 -11.80
N LEU A 72 0.40 20.88 -10.71
CA LEU A 72 0.65 22.32 -10.80
C LEU A 72 2.02 22.60 -11.42
N LEU A 73 3.07 21.88 -11.02
CA LEU A 73 4.42 22.06 -11.55
C LEU A 73 4.47 21.91 -13.07
N VAL A 74 3.85 20.86 -13.63
CA VAL A 74 3.89 20.61 -15.07
C VAL A 74 3.15 21.67 -15.90
N THR A 75 2.26 22.46 -15.30
CA THR A 75 1.63 23.61 -15.97
C THR A 75 2.59 24.77 -16.23
N PHE A 76 3.67 24.88 -15.46
CA PHE A 76 4.70 25.90 -15.65
C PHE A 76 5.77 25.51 -16.69
N LEU A 77 5.75 24.26 -17.15
CA LEU A 77 6.74 23.74 -18.10
C LEU A 77 6.32 24.03 -19.53
N LYS A 78 7.29 24.37 -20.38
CA LYS A 78 7.06 24.58 -21.82
C LYS A 78 6.51 23.29 -22.45
N ASN A 79 5.56 23.43 -23.37
CA ASN A 79 4.88 22.29 -23.98
C ASN A 79 5.68 21.69 -25.15
N THR A 80 6.88 21.18 -24.86
CA THR A 80 7.63 20.35 -25.81
C THR A 80 6.99 18.96 -25.89
N GLU A 81 7.25 18.22 -26.97
CA GLU A 81 6.75 16.85 -27.13
C GLU A 81 7.18 15.94 -25.96
N GLN A 82 8.43 16.06 -25.52
CA GLN A 82 8.94 15.36 -24.35
C GLN A 82 8.14 15.68 -23.08
N VAL A 83 7.82 16.95 -22.84
CA VAL A 83 7.02 17.36 -21.67
C VAL A 83 5.57 16.89 -21.80
N ALA A 84 5.00 16.85 -23.00
CA ALA A 84 3.66 16.31 -23.23
C ALA A 84 3.59 14.81 -22.94
N ASN A 85 4.58 14.04 -23.37
CA ASN A 85 4.72 12.62 -23.07
C ASN A 85 4.91 12.39 -21.56
N PHE A 86 5.75 13.19 -20.90
CA PHE A 86 5.91 13.14 -19.45
C PHE A 86 4.59 13.41 -18.71
N LYS A 87 3.84 14.45 -19.09
CA LYS A 87 2.53 14.76 -18.49
C LYS A 87 1.57 13.56 -18.58
N THR A 88 1.49 12.93 -19.75
CA THR A 88 0.64 11.76 -19.98
C THR A 88 1.03 10.60 -19.05
N ASN A 89 2.33 10.30 -18.98
CA ASN A 89 2.84 9.22 -18.13
C ASN A 89 2.68 9.52 -16.63
N LEU A 90 2.87 10.78 -16.22
CA LEU A 90 2.69 11.21 -14.84
C LEU A 90 1.24 11.07 -14.39
N VAL A 91 0.27 11.49 -15.22
CA VAL A 91 -1.16 11.30 -14.95
C VAL A 91 -1.48 9.81 -14.80
N LYS A 92 -1.04 8.99 -15.75
CA LYS A 92 -1.26 7.55 -15.70
C LYS A 92 -0.70 6.93 -14.41
N ALA A 93 0.54 7.27 -14.05
CA ALA A 93 1.19 6.74 -12.85
C ALA A 93 0.48 7.13 -11.55
N PHE A 94 0.00 8.38 -11.41
CA PHE A 94 -0.77 8.79 -10.24
C PHE A 94 -2.12 8.07 -10.15
N PHE A 95 -2.83 7.91 -11.28
CA PHE A 95 -4.10 7.18 -11.31
C PHE A 95 -3.93 5.70 -10.97
N GLU A 96 -2.94 5.02 -11.55
CA GLU A 96 -2.65 3.61 -11.25
C GLU A 96 -2.34 3.41 -9.76
N MET A 97 -1.52 4.29 -9.19
CA MET A 97 -1.17 4.23 -7.77
C MET A 97 -2.37 4.48 -6.87
N ARG A 98 -3.24 5.45 -7.22
CA ARG A 98 -4.48 5.72 -6.47
C ARG A 98 -5.46 4.55 -6.55
N ASP A 99 -5.64 3.95 -7.72
CA ASP A 99 -6.52 2.80 -7.90
C ASP A 99 -6.03 1.60 -7.08
N GLU A 100 -4.72 1.37 -7.02
CA GLU A 100 -4.13 0.36 -6.16
C GLU A 100 -4.40 0.66 -4.67
N LEU A 101 -4.25 1.91 -4.22
CA LEU A 101 -4.56 2.32 -2.86
C LEU A 101 -6.04 2.11 -2.52
N SER A 102 -6.94 2.50 -3.41
CA SER A 102 -8.39 2.33 -3.23
C SER A 102 -8.77 0.86 -3.13
N LYS A 103 -8.19 -0.02 -3.95
CA LYS A 103 -8.38 -1.47 -3.85
C LYS A 103 -7.91 -2.00 -2.50
N ARG A 104 -6.71 -1.62 -2.06
CA ARG A 104 -6.16 -2.00 -0.74
C ARG A 104 -6.99 -1.47 0.42
N TYR A 105 -7.52 -0.26 0.31
CA TYR A 105 -8.38 0.34 1.33
C TYR A 105 -9.72 -0.40 1.43
N LEU A 106 -10.39 -0.61 0.29
CA LEU A 106 -11.66 -1.34 0.22
C LEU A 106 -11.50 -2.76 0.78
N GLN A 107 -10.42 -3.45 0.41
CA GLN A 107 -10.11 -4.77 0.96
C GLN A 107 -10.01 -4.73 2.49
N ARG A 108 -9.31 -3.76 3.07
CA ARG A 108 -9.18 -3.63 4.53
C ARG A 108 -10.51 -3.29 5.21
N GLU A 109 -11.33 -2.43 4.64
CA GLU A 109 -12.67 -2.14 5.18
C GLU A 109 -13.57 -3.37 5.15
N LEU A 110 -13.52 -4.18 4.08
CA LEU A 110 -14.25 -5.44 4.00
C LEU A 110 -13.77 -6.48 5.02
N GLU A 111 -12.48 -6.49 5.35
CA GLU A 111 -11.89 -7.40 6.34
C GLU A 111 -12.24 -7.02 7.80
N LYS A 112 -12.39 -5.73 8.12
CA LYS A 112 -12.67 -5.26 9.49
C LYS A 112 -13.87 -5.95 10.17
N PRO A 113 -15.08 -6.00 9.57
CA PRO A 113 -16.24 -6.62 10.22
C PRO A 113 -16.02 -8.12 10.44
N LYS A 114 -15.33 -8.80 9.51
CA LYS A 114 -15.02 -10.23 9.65
C LYS A 114 -14.04 -10.50 10.77
N ARG A 115 -12.95 -9.74 10.86
CA ARG A 115 -11.99 -9.84 11.98
C ARG A 115 -12.65 -9.54 13.32
N LYS A 116 -13.57 -8.59 13.37
CA LYS A 116 -14.36 -8.31 14.58
C LYS A 116 -15.21 -9.53 14.95
N SER A 117 -15.92 -10.11 13.98
CA SER A 117 -16.75 -11.30 14.19
C SER A 117 -15.93 -12.51 14.66
N LEU A 118 -14.75 -12.76 14.07
CA LEU A 118 -13.83 -13.80 14.50
C LEU A 118 -13.31 -13.54 15.92
N THR A 119 -13.00 -12.28 16.25
CA THR A 119 -12.54 -11.91 17.58
C THR A 119 -13.62 -12.14 18.63
N GLU A 120 -14.87 -11.75 18.35
CA GLU A 120 -16.03 -11.97 19.21
C GLU A 120 -16.30 -13.47 19.41
N ALA A 121 -16.26 -14.26 18.33
CA ALA A 121 -16.41 -15.71 18.39
C ALA A 121 -15.32 -16.35 19.27
N ILE A 122 -14.06 -15.96 19.09
CA ILE A 122 -12.94 -16.46 19.91
C ILE A 122 -13.11 -16.07 21.38
N GLN A 123 -13.60 -14.87 21.69
CA GLN A 123 -13.83 -14.44 23.07
C GLN A 123 -14.91 -15.29 23.77
N ALA A 124 -15.94 -15.70 23.04
CA ALA A 124 -16.99 -16.57 23.53
C ALA A 124 -16.63 -18.07 23.50
N TRP A 125 -15.44 -18.43 23.00
CA TRP A 125 -15.07 -19.82 22.76
C TRP A 125 -14.46 -20.49 24.00
N GLU A 126 -15.27 -21.27 24.71
CA GLU A 126 -14.84 -22.00 25.93
C GLU A 126 -13.66 -22.96 25.69
N LYS A 127 -13.60 -23.57 24.50
CA LYS A 127 -12.57 -24.55 24.11
C LYS A 127 -11.41 -23.90 23.35
N ALA A 128 -11.24 -22.59 23.47
CA ALA A 128 -10.21 -21.86 22.76
C ALA A 128 -8.79 -22.35 23.13
N PRO A 129 -7.92 -22.61 22.14
CA PRO A 129 -6.52 -22.90 22.40
C PRO A 129 -5.80 -21.65 22.91
N LYS A 130 -4.63 -21.84 23.54
CA LYS A 130 -3.76 -20.74 23.95
C LYS A 130 -3.37 -19.91 22.71
N HIS A 131 -3.51 -18.59 22.79
CA HIS A 131 -3.32 -17.68 21.66
C HIS A 131 -4.22 -18.04 20.45
N ALA A 132 -5.51 -18.27 20.69
CA ALA A 132 -6.47 -18.70 19.67
C ALA A 132 -6.45 -17.85 18.40
N TYR A 133 -6.38 -16.51 18.53
CA TYR A 133 -6.34 -15.63 17.37
C TYR A 133 -5.16 -15.90 16.43
N SER A 134 -3.93 -15.96 16.95
CA SER A 134 -2.74 -16.20 16.12
C SER A 134 -2.70 -17.64 15.60
N THR A 135 -3.20 -18.59 16.38
CA THR A 135 -3.31 -20.01 16.00
C THR A 135 -4.25 -20.19 14.82
N LEU A 136 -5.47 -19.64 14.90
CA LEU A 136 -6.46 -19.69 13.82
C LEU A 136 -6.00 -18.91 12.59
N THR A 137 -5.40 -17.73 12.76
CA THR A 137 -4.87 -16.95 11.64
C THR A 137 -3.82 -17.75 10.85
N ASN A 138 -2.88 -18.41 11.54
CA ASN A 138 -1.88 -19.24 10.87
C ASN A 138 -2.48 -20.50 10.24
N LEU A 139 -3.49 -21.09 10.87
CA LEU A 139 -4.20 -22.25 10.34
C LEU A 139 -4.94 -21.91 9.04
N LEU A 140 -5.68 -20.80 9.02
CA LEU A 140 -6.39 -20.31 7.84
C LEU A 140 -5.41 -19.97 6.71
N LEU A 141 -4.32 -19.25 7.00
CA LEU A 141 -3.28 -18.96 6.01
C LEU A 141 -2.67 -20.24 5.45
N LYS A 142 -2.42 -21.24 6.30
CA LYS A 142 -1.87 -22.53 5.87
C LYS A 142 -2.87 -23.34 5.04
N GLY A 143 -4.16 -23.30 5.35
CA GLY A 143 -5.20 -23.96 4.56
C GLY A 143 -5.28 -23.40 3.14
N VAL A 144 -5.11 -22.09 2.98
CA VAL A 144 -5.19 -21.44 1.67
C VAL A 144 -3.88 -21.48 0.88
N THR A 145 -2.74 -21.26 1.54
CA THR A 145 -1.45 -21.01 0.86
C THR A 145 -0.42 -22.10 1.09
N GLY A 146 -0.70 -23.06 1.97
CA GLY A 146 0.28 -24.03 2.48
C GLY A 146 1.30 -23.44 3.47
N LYS A 147 1.28 -22.12 3.71
CA LYS A 147 2.30 -21.37 4.45
C LYS A 147 1.73 -20.65 5.65
N ASN A 148 2.54 -20.49 6.69
CA ASN A 148 2.19 -19.64 7.82
C ASN A 148 2.46 -18.15 7.51
N LYS A 149 2.01 -17.25 8.41
CA LYS A 149 2.17 -15.79 8.24
C LYS A 149 3.62 -15.38 7.96
N ALA A 150 4.58 -15.90 8.72
CA ALA A 150 5.99 -15.49 8.61
C ALA A 150 6.62 -15.93 7.28
N GLN A 151 6.31 -17.15 6.85
CA GLN A 151 6.76 -17.69 5.56
C GLN A 151 6.20 -16.90 4.39
N LEU A 152 4.88 -16.63 4.43
CA LEU A 152 4.20 -15.90 3.36
C LEU A 152 4.72 -14.45 3.25
N MET A 153 4.91 -13.77 4.38
CA MET A 153 5.46 -12.41 4.40
C MET A 153 6.88 -12.34 3.83
N LYS A 154 7.73 -13.33 4.13
CA LYS A 154 9.10 -13.38 3.62
C LYS A 154 9.14 -13.62 2.12
N GLU A 155 8.29 -14.50 1.61
CA GLU A 155 8.28 -14.87 0.19
C GLU A 155 7.67 -13.80 -0.70
N ARG A 156 6.62 -13.12 -0.23
CA ARG A 156 5.85 -12.15 -1.03
C ARG A 156 6.13 -10.70 -0.65
N GLU A 157 7.19 -10.47 0.13
CA GLU A 157 7.60 -9.16 0.65
C GLU A 157 6.43 -8.33 1.21
N SER A 158 5.47 -9.02 1.84
CA SER A 158 4.20 -8.41 2.25
C SER A 158 4.29 -7.85 3.66
N ARG A 159 3.57 -6.74 3.90
CA ARG A 159 3.55 -6.07 5.22
C ARG A 159 2.83 -6.90 6.28
N ASN A 160 1.89 -7.76 5.89
CA ASN A 160 1.19 -8.68 6.78
C ASN A 160 0.75 -9.95 6.01
N GLY A 161 0.23 -10.95 6.72
CA GLY A 161 -0.15 -12.24 6.13
C GLY A 161 -1.32 -12.17 5.15
N ILE A 162 -2.24 -11.21 5.29
CA ILE A 162 -3.40 -11.06 4.39
C ILE A 162 -3.05 -10.21 3.17
N ASP A 163 -2.26 -9.14 3.36
CA ASP A 163 -1.69 -8.31 2.27
C ASP A 163 -0.82 -9.17 1.33
N GLY A 164 -0.36 -10.34 1.77
CA GLY A 164 0.37 -11.30 0.95
C GLY A 164 -0.52 -12.23 0.11
N LEU A 165 -1.84 -12.24 0.26
CA LEU A 165 -2.74 -13.13 -0.48
C LEU A 165 -3.13 -12.53 -1.85
N THR A 166 -3.22 -13.39 -2.86
CA THR A 166 -3.87 -13.07 -4.14
C THR A 166 -5.39 -12.95 -3.95
N SER A 167 -6.11 -12.38 -4.92
CA SER A 167 -7.57 -12.25 -4.84
C SER A 167 -8.30 -13.59 -4.68
N VAL A 168 -7.80 -14.66 -5.33
CA VAL A 168 -8.36 -16.02 -5.21
C VAL A 168 -8.11 -16.57 -3.82
N GLU A 169 -6.87 -16.47 -3.33
CA GLU A 169 -6.50 -16.92 -1.99
C GLU A 169 -7.26 -16.14 -0.90
N LEU A 170 -7.43 -14.83 -1.06
CA LEU A 170 -8.21 -14.00 -0.13
C LEU A 170 -9.66 -14.46 -0.08
N THR A 171 -10.26 -14.79 -1.22
CA THR A 171 -11.63 -15.29 -1.27
C THR A 171 -11.75 -16.63 -0.53
N ASN A 172 -10.80 -17.55 -0.74
CA ASN A 172 -10.77 -18.82 -0.03
C ASN A 172 -10.51 -18.64 1.48
N TYR A 173 -9.63 -17.71 1.85
CA TYR A 173 -9.35 -17.35 3.23
C TYR A 173 -10.63 -16.88 3.93
N GLN A 174 -11.39 -16.00 3.30
CA GLN A 174 -12.65 -15.50 3.83
C GLN A 174 -13.69 -16.61 4.00
N ARG A 175 -13.77 -17.56 3.06
CA ARG A 175 -14.66 -18.72 3.19
C ARG A 175 -14.29 -19.61 4.38
N LEU A 176 -13.00 -19.88 4.58
CA LEU A 176 -12.53 -20.66 5.72
C LEU A 176 -12.70 -19.90 7.05
N GLU A 177 -12.57 -18.57 7.03
CA GLU A 177 -12.83 -17.71 8.18
C GLU A 177 -14.30 -17.78 8.60
N ASP A 178 -15.23 -17.63 7.65
CA ASP A 178 -16.68 -17.73 7.90
C ASP A 178 -17.05 -19.13 8.45
N MET A 179 -16.47 -20.20 7.89
CA MET A 179 -16.64 -21.57 8.41
C MET A 179 -16.10 -21.72 9.83
N THR A 180 -14.92 -21.16 10.11
CA THR A 180 -14.29 -21.23 11.43
C THR A 180 -15.14 -20.54 12.48
N ILE A 181 -15.69 -19.36 12.18
CA ILE A 181 -16.62 -18.65 13.06
C ILE A 181 -17.84 -19.52 13.36
N ALA A 182 -18.46 -20.12 12.35
CA ALA A 182 -19.60 -21.01 12.54
C ALA A 182 -19.26 -22.20 13.45
N MET A 183 -18.10 -22.83 13.27
CA MET A 183 -17.66 -23.95 14.10
C MET A 183 -17.37 -23.55 15.55
N ILE A 184 -16.77 -22.37 15.76
CA ILE A 184 -16.56 -21.81 17.10
C ILE A 184 -17.90 -21.58 17.79
N ASN A 185 -18.89 -21.01 17.09
CA ASN A 185 -20.23 -20.77 17.62
C ASN A 185 -20.96 -22.07 17.98
N LEU A 186 -20.63 -23.19 17.34
CA LEU A 186 -21.10 -24.54 17.70
C LEU A 186 -20.29 -25.20 18.82
N ASN A 187 -19.41 -24.45 19.49
CA ASN A 187 -18.50 -24.88 20.56
C ASN A 187 -17.65 -26.12 20.19
N ARG A 188 -17.22 -26.18 18.92
CA ARG A 188 -16.36 -27.25 18.38
C ARG A 188 -14.92 -27.06 18.84
N GLY A 189 -14.16 -28.14 18.97
CA GLY A 189 -12.76 -28.08 19.37
C GLY A 189 -11.84 -27.61 18.25
N TYR A 190 -10.65 -27.10 18.61
CA TYR A 190 -9.63 -26.69 17.64
C TYR A 190 -9.22 -27.83 16.68
N SER A 191 -9.10 -29.06 17.18
CA SER A 191 -8.71 -30.21 16.37
C SER A 191 -9.71 -30.50 15.24
N GLU A 192 -11.02 -30.37 15.51
CA GLU A 192 -12.09 -30.57 14.53
C GLU A 192 -12.04 -29.47 13.45
N ILE A 193 -11.88 -28.21 13.86
CA ILE A 193 -11.75 -27.06 12.95
C ILE A 193 -10.53 -27.23 12.05
N LYS A 194 -9.40 -27.65 12.62
CA LYS A 194 -8.16 -27.91 11.89
C LYS A 194 -8.33 -29.00 10.84
N GLU A 195 -8.97 -30.10 11.20
CA GLU A 195 -9.19 -31.22 10.28
C GLU A 195 -10.04 -30.81 9.08
N LEU A 196 -11.12 -30.04 9.30
CA LEU A 196 -11.97 -29.54 8.23
C LEU A 196 -11.24 -28.58 7.30
N ILE A 197 -10.45 -27.64 7.84
CA ILE A 197 -9.69 -26.67 7.02
C ILE A 197 -8.74 -27.36 6.04
N PHE A 198 -8.18 -28.53 6.36
CA PHE A 198 -7.29 -29.27 5.47
C PHE A 198 -7.99 -30.32 4.59
N LYS A 199 -9.31 -30.47 4.70
CA LYS A 199 -10.12 -31.37 3.85
C LYS A 199 -10.84 -30.65 2.70
N VAL A 200 -10.96 -29.32 2.79
CA VAL A 200 -11.56 -28.44 1.77
C VAL A 200 -10.49 -28.03 0.76
#